data_AF-Q6UGB8-F1
#
_entry.id   AF-Q6UGB8-F1
#
_cell.length_a   1.000
_cell.length_b   1.000
_cell.length_c   1.000
_cell.angle_alpha   90.00
_cell.angle_beta   90.00
_cell.angle_gamma   90.00
#
_symmetry.space_group_name_H-M   'P 1'
#
loop_
_entity.id
_entity.type
_entity.pdbx_description
1 polymer ?
#
loop_
_entity_poly.entity_id
_entity_poly.type
_entity_poly.pdbx_seq_one_letter_code
_entity_poly.pdbx_strand_id
1 'polypeptide(L)' 'MEAATTLHPGPRPALPLGGPGPLGEFLPPPECPVFEPSWEEFADPFAFIHKIRPIAEQTGICKVRPPP' A
#
# COMPACT_ATOMS: atom_id res chain seq x y z
N MET A 1 -8.53 -14.19 -13.77
CA MET A 1 -8.18 -14.12 -12.34
C MET A 1 -6.83 -13.40 -12.26
N GLU A 2 -6.84 -12.08 -12.40
CA GLU A 2 -5.69 -11.17 -12.36
C GLU A 2 -6.33 -9.83 -11.98
N ALA A 3 -6.33 -9.47 -10.70
CA ALA A 3 -5.25 -8.81 -9.96
C ALA A 3 -5.60 -7.31 -9.94
N ALA A 4 -6.28 -6.89 -8.87
CA ALA A 4 -6.23 -5.49 -8.47
C ALA A 4 -4.75 -5.15 -8.44
N THR A 5 -4.29 -4.29 -9.35
CA THR A 5 -2.87 -4.03 -9.55
C THR A 5 -2.33 -3.48 -8.24
N THR A 6 -1.66 -4.34 -7.47
CA THR A 6 -0.82 -3.89 -6.38
C THR A 6 0.31 -3.16 -7.07
N LEU A 7 0.21 -1.82 -7.10
CA LEU A 7 1.38 -1.02 -7.40
C LEU A 7 2.37 -1.32 -6.27
N HIS A 8 3.34 -2.19 -6.58
CA HIS A 8 4.41 -2.49 -5.65
C HIS A 8 4.99 -1.16 -5.19
N PRO A 9 5.19 -0.96 -3.87
CA PRO A 9 5.91 0.21 -3.41
C PRO A 9 7.24 0.23 -4.16
N GLY A 10 7.51 1.34 -4.85
CA GLY A 10 8.78 1.53 -5.54
C GLY A 10 9.95 1.26 -4.59
N PRO A 11 11.15 0.96 -5.12
CA PRO A 11 12.26 0.43 -4.36
C PRO A 11 12.85 1.51 -3.45
N ARG A 12 12.20 1.78 -2.32
CA ARG A 12 12.85 2.49 -1.23
C ARG A 12 13.40 1.42 -0.29
N PRO A 13 14.73 1.32 -0.15
CA PRO A 13 15.30 0.40 0.82
C PRO A 13 14.67 0.67 2.17
N ALA A 14 14.22 -0.39 2.85
CA ALA A 14 13.74 -0.32 4.22
C ALA A 14 14.92 0.05 5.12
N LEU A 15 15.20 1.35 5.23
CA LEU A 15 15.98 1.88 6.33
C LEU A 15 15.18 1.65 7.62
N PRO A 16 15.84 1.46 8.78
CA PRO A 16 15.15 1.31 10.05
C PRO A 16 14.14 2.45 10.23
N LEU A 17 12.90 2.07 10.55
CA LEU A 17 11.77 3.00 10.71
C LEU A 17 12.14 4.10 11.71
N GLY A 18 12.15 5.35 11.23
CA GLY A 18 12.18 6.53 12.10
C GLY A 18 13.46 6.67 12.93
N GLY A 19 14.59 6.91 12.26
CA GLY A 19 15.79 7.43 12.90
C GLY A 19 16.26 8.71 12.19
N PRO A 20 17.01 9.59 12.88
CA PRO A 20 17.74 10.64 12.18
C PRO A 20 18.67 9.99 11.15
N GLY A 21 18.68 10.52 9.94
CA GLY A 21 19.67 10.16 8.93
C GLY A 21 21.09 10.49 9.40
N PRO A 22 22.12 10.15 8.61
CA PRO A 22 23.52 10.37 8.96
C PRO A 22 23.86 11.82 9.40
N LEU A 23 22.99 12.79 9.09
CA LEU A 23 23.12 14.21 9.40
C LEU A 23 21.93 14.81 10.19
N GLY A 24 21.08 13.99 10.82
CA GLY A 24 19.86 14.48 11.48
C GLY A 24 18.69 14.77 10.53
N GLU A 25 18.83 14.38 9.26
CA GLU A 25 17.79 14.52 8.24
C GLU A 25 16.62 13.56 8.49
N PHE A 26 15.40 13.99 8.16
CA PHE A 26 14.22 13.13 8.21
C PHE A 26 14.36 11.99 7.19
N LEU A 27 14.32 10.75 7.68
CA LEU A 27 14.21 9.57 6.82
C LEU A 27 12.73 9.19 6.69
N PRO A 28 12.12 9.35 5.51
CA PRO A 28 10.73 8.99 5.32
C PRO A 28 10.55 7.47 5.52
N PRO A 29 9.48 7.03 6.22
CA PRO A 29 9.13 5.63 6.28
C PRO A 29 8.88 5.02 4.88
N PRO A 30 8.92 3.69 4.75
CA PRO A 30 8.45 3.01 3.55
C PRO A 30 7.01 3.40 3.21
N GLU A 31 6.70 3.47 1.93
CA GLU A 31 5.34 3.73 1.45
C GLU A 31 4.44 2.50 1.69
N CYS A 32 3.16 2.76 2.00
CA CYS A 32 2.18 1.70 2.11
C CYS A 32 1.71 1.19 0.73
N PRO A 33 1.14 -0.04 0.64
CA PRO A 33 0.57 -0.56 -0.59
C PRO A 33 -0.56 0.34 -1.12
N VAL A 34 -0.60 0.50 -2.44
CA VAL A 34 -1.67 1.23 -3.14
C VAL A 34 -2.42 0.28 -4.05
N PHE A 35 -3.75 0.30 -3.95
CA PHE A 35 -4.64 -0.52 -4.76
C PHE A 35 -5.52 0.38 -5.64
N GLU A 36 -5.63 0.00 -6.92
CA GLU A 36 -6.45 0.68 -7.93
C GLU A 36 -7.50 -0.32 -8.46
N PRO A 37 -8.64 -0.51 -7.74
CA PRO A 37 -9.72 -1.39 -8.15
C PRO A 37 -10.37 -0.97 -9.48
N SER A 38 -10.91 -1.95 -10.20
CA SER A 38 -11.89 -1.71 -11.26
C SER A 38 -13.24 -1.24 -10.69
N TRP A 39 -14.14 -0.74 -11.55
CA TRP A 39 -15.53 -0.43 -11.15
C TRP A 39 -16.27 -1.62 -10.51
N GLU A 40 -16.03 -2.84 -11.01
CA GLU A 40 -16.63 -4.07 -10.46
C GLU A 40 -16.07 -4.40 -9.08
N GLU A 41 -14.75 -4.28 -8.91
CA GLU A 41 -14.10 -4.54 -7.62
C GLU A 41 -14.43 -3.49 -6.56
N PHE A 42 -14.68 -2.25 -6.98
CA PHE A 42 -15.05 -1.15 -6.09
C PHE A 42 -16.51 -1.18 -5.65
N ALA A 43 -17.36 -2.01 -6.30
CA ALA A 43 -18.79 -2.08 -6.02
C ALA A 43 -19.10 -2.65 -4.62
N ASP A 44 -18.28 -3.57 -4.11
CA ASP A 44 -18.40 -4.11 -2.75
C ASP A 44 -17.12 -3.83 -1.94
N PRO A 45 -17.16 -2.85 -1.01
CA PRO A 45 -15.97 -2.49 -0.24
C PRO A 45 -15.51 -3.61 0.71
N PHE A 46 -16.42 -4.42 1.26
CA PHE A 46 -16.04 -5.49 2.19
C PHE A 46 -15.41 -6.66 1.43
N ALA A 47 -15.95 -7.02 0.27
CA ALA A 47 -15.34 -8.01 -0.61
C ALA A 47 -13.93 -7.57 -1.05
N PHE A 48 -13.76 -6.29 -1.41
CA PHE A 48 -12.46 -5.75 -1.77
C PHE A 48 -11.46 -5.75 -0.60
N ILE A 49 -11.88 -5.30 0.59
CA ILE A 49 -11.04 -5.35 1.80
C ILE A 49 -10.61 -6.78 2.13
N HIS A 50 -11.54 -7.76 2.06
CA HIS A 50 -11.19 -9.16 2.28
C HIS A 50 -10.19 -9.68 1.25
N LYS A 51 -10.34 -9.27 -0.01
CA LYS A 51 -9.40 -9.63 -1.09
C LYS A 51 -7.99 -9.10 -0.84
N ILE A 52 -7.85 -7.86 -0.38
CA ILE A 52 -6.52 -7.22 -0.19
C ILE A 52 -5.89 -7.47 1.18
N ARG A 53 -6.67 -7.97 2.15
CA ARG A 53 -6.24 -8.17 3.55
C ARG A 53 -4.88 -8.88 3.68
N PRO A 54 -4.60 -10.02 3.01
CA PRO A 54 -3.34 -10.75 3.19
C PRO A 54 -2.09 -9.93 2.86
N ILE A 55 -2.25 -8.85 2.07
CA ILE A 55 -1.16 -7.95 1.68
C ILE A 55 -1.16 -6.71 2.59
N ALA A 56 -2.33 -6.08 2.78
CA ALA A 56 -2.45 -4.84 3.55
C ALA A 56 -2.18 -5.02 5.05
N GLU A 57 -2.46 -6.20 5.61
CA GLU A 57 -2.22 -6.46 7.04
C GLU A 57 -0.73 -6.56 7.39
N GLN A 58 0.12 -6.94 6.41
CA GLN A 58 1.57 -6.99 6.59
C GLN A 58 2.17 -5.60 6.84
N THR A 59 1.53 -4.55 6.34
CA THR A 59 1.97 -3.15 6.45
C THR A 59 1.15 -2.33 7.46
N GLY A 60 0.09 -2.91 8.04
CA GLY A 60 -0.81 -2.24 8.99
C GLY A 60 -1.77 -1.22 8.34
N ILE A 61 -1.36 -0.53 7.27
CA ILE A 61 -2.17 0.40 6.49
C ILE A 61 -2.02 0.15 4.98
N CYS A 62 -3.00 0.58 4.21
CA CYS A 62 -2.94 0.65 2.74
C CYS A 62 -3.77 1.83 2.22
N LYS A 63 -3.58 2.17 0.93
CA LYS A 63 -4.35 3.20 0.22
C LYS A 63 -5.17 2.57 -0.90
N VAL A 64 -6.47 2.83 -0.94
CA VAL A 64 -7.33 2.46 -2.08
C VAL A 64 -7.67 3.74 -2.85
N ARG A 65 -7.39 3.75 -4.16
CA ARG A 65 -7.79 4.84 -5.06
C ARG A 65 -9.06 4.43 -5.80
N PRO A 66 -10.17 5.18 -5.73
CA PRO A 66 -11.36 4.85 -6.48
C PRO A 66 -11.10 4.88 -7.99
N PRO A 67 -11.92 4.19 -8.81
CA PRO A 67 -11.90 4.33 -10.26
C PRO A 67 -12.06 5.81 -10.71
N PRO A 68 -11.53 6.19 -11.90
CA PRO A 68 -11.61 7.55 -12.44
C PRO A 68 -13.02 8.00 -12.80
#